data_AF-K9TSD4-F1
#
_entry.id   AF-K9TSD4-F1
#
_cell.length_a   1.000
_cell.length_b   1.000
_cell.length_c   1.000
_cell.angle_alpha   90.00
_cell.angle_beta   90.00
_cell.angle_gamma   90.00
#
_symmetry.space_group_name_H-M   'P 1'
#
loop_
_entity.id
_entity.type
_entity.pdbx_description
1 polymer ?
#
loop_
_entity_poly.entity_id
_entity_poly.type
_entity_poly.pdbx_seq_one_letter_code
_entity_poly.pdbx_strand_id
1 'polypeptide(L)'
;MPLFTTGSKLIRDLEKHGALGVYAPLEGGFEGRYRRRLRATGYTTLNITARGLGDVSAYLTGVHGVRPPHLGKKSVGQGAAVGYVYYLPPIVSYNLEQLPPKSKGLVLWIIEGHILSNQEIEFLVNLPSLDPRVKIVIERGGERYFRWQPLRDTLAPSYQAV
;
A
#
# COMPACT_ATOMS: atom_id res chain seq x y z
N MET A 1 -8.33 -18.18 15.00
CA MET A 1 -6.97 -18.13 14.40
C MET A 1 -5.97 -18.80 15.35
N PRO A 2 -4.94 -19.51 14.87
CA PRO A 2 -3.96 -20.17 15.74
C PRO A 2 -3.05 -19.17 16.47
N LEU A 3 -2.66 -19.51 17.70
CA LEU A 3 -1.78 -18.69 18.55
C LEU A 3 -0.40 -18.44 17.92
N PHE A 4 0.14 -19.45 17.21
CA PHE A 4 1.41 -19.36 16.51
C PHE A 4 1.23 -19.11 15.01
N THR A 5 1.48 -17.89 14.58
CA THR A 5 1.52 -17.51 13.16
C THR A 5 2.97 -17.37 12.70
N THR A 6 3.45 -18.33 11.90
CA THR A 6 4.80 -18.29 11.30
C THR A 6 4.92 -17.26 10.19
N GLY A 7 3.83 -17.03 9.44
CA GLY A 7 3.79 -16.10 8.31
C GLY A 7 4.55 -16.58 7.06
N SER A 8 5.22 -17.73 7.13
CA SER A 8 6.06 -18.26 6.03
C SER A 8 5.27 -18.48 4.74
N LYS A 9 4.03 -18.98 4.84
CA LYS A 9 3.14 -19.14 3.69
C LYS A 9 2.82 -17.80 3.01
N LEU A 10 2.44 -16.78 3.79
CA LEU A 10 2.16 -15.45 3.26
C LEU A 10 3.40 -14.84 2.60
N ILE A 11 4.57 -14.97 3.21
CA ILE A 11 5.83 -14.46 2.65
C ILE A 11 6.14 -15.15 1.31
N ARG A 12 6.02 -16.48 1.25
CA ARG A 12 6.23 -17.25 0.02
C ARG A 12 5.24 -16.87 -1.08
N ASP A 13 3.97 -16.71 -0.72
CA ASP A 13 2.94 -16.31 -1.67
C ASP A 13 3.18 -14.86 -2.16
N LEU A 14 3.63 -13.96 -1.29
CA LEU A 14 3.98 -12.58 -1.65
C LEU A 14 5.22 -12.54 -2.56
N GLU A 15 6.25 -13.34 -2.28
CA GLU A 15 7.43 -13.47 -3.14
C GLU A 15 7.05 -14.04 -4.52
N LYS A 16 6.11 -15.00 -4.58
CA LYS A 16 5.63 -15.61 -5.82
C LYS A 16 4.74 -14.67 -6.65
N HIS A 17 3.77 -14.01 -6.03
CA HIS A 17 2.73 -13.26 -6.74
C HIS A 17 3.04 -11.76 -6.83
N GLY A 18 3.93 -11.22 -6.01
CA GLY A 18 4.27 -9.79 -5.96
C GLY A 18 3.22 -8.94 -5.24
N ALA A 19 1.94 -9.22 -5.45
CA ALA A 19 0.82 -8.49 -4.90
C ALA A 19 -0.23 -9.42 -4.28
N LEU A 20 -0.65 -9.13 -3.03
CA LEU A 20 -1.67 -9.87 -2.30
C LEU A 20 -2.82 -8.97 -1.86
N GLY A 21 -4.04 -9.49 -1.96
CA GLY A 21 -5.21 -8.97 -1.27
C GLY A 21 -5.43 -9.72 0.04
N VAL A 22 -5.48 -8.98 1.14
CA VAL A 22 -5.69 -9.49 2.50
C VAL A 22 -7.10 -9.13 2.95
N TYR A 23 -7.70 -10.07 3.69
CA TYR A 23 -8.95 -9.88 4.39
C TYR A 23 -8.70 -10.20 5.85
N ALA A 24 -8.91 -9.21 6.71
CA ALA A 24 -8.59 -9.29 8.12
C ALA A 24 -9.83 -9.08 8.98
N PRO A 25 -9.82 -9.59 10.23
CA PRO A 25 -10.90 -9.30 11.17
C PRO A 25 -11.03 -7.81 11.47
N LEU A 26 -12.27 -7.30 11.46
CA LEU A 26 -12.57 -5.87 11.55
C LEU A 26 -12.23 -5.26 12.93
N GLU A 27 -12.06 -6.09 13.95
CA GLU A 27 -11.53 -5.68 15.25
C GLU A 27 -10.06 -5.22 15.20
N GLY A 28 -9.34 -5.56 14.12
CA GLY A 28 -7.94 -5.19 13.90
C GLY A 28 -6.93 -5.91 14.80
N GLY A 29 -5.65 -5.70 14.51
CA GLY A 29 -4.53 -6.18 15.33
C GLY A 29 -3.93 -7.51 14.85
N PHE A 30 -4.58 -8.21 13.92
CA PHE A 30 -4.07 -9.46 13.34
C PHE A 30 -3.02 -9.20 12.26
N GLU A 31 -3.18 -8.13 11.49
CA GLU A 31 -2.33 -7.70 10.37
C GLU A 31 -0.91 -7.42 10.85
N GLY A 32 -0.79 -6.80 12.03
CA GLY A 32 0.48 -6.49 12.67
C GLY A 32 1.37 -7.73 12.88
N ARG A 33 0.78 -8.91 13.08
CA ARG A 33 1.54 -10.17 13.23
C ARG A 33 2.24 -10.55 11.94
N TYR A 34 1.55 -10.47 10.80
CA TYR A 34 2.12 -10.77 9.48
C TYR A 34 3.15 -9.73 9.05
N ARG A 35 2.88 -8.44 9.33
CA ARG A 35 3.85 -7.36 9.11
C ARG A 35 5.14 -7.55 9.90
N ARG A 36 5.05 -8.01 11.16
CA ARG A 36 6.24 -8.37 11.96
C ARG A 36 7.04 -9.51 11.33
N ARG A 37 6.38 -10.50 10.73
CA ARG A 37 7.07 -11.60 10.03
C ARG A 37 7.77 -11.11 8.76
N LEU A 38 7.13 -10.26 7.97
CA LEU A 38 7.77 -9.61 6.81
C LEU A 38 9.03 -8.85 7.19
N ARG A 39 8.95 -8.04 8.26
CA ARG A 39 10.12 -7.31 8.79
C ARG A 39 11.23 -8.24 9.27
N ALA A 40 10.89 -9.31 9.98
CA ALA A 40 11.86 -10.30 10.43
C ALA A 40 12.59 -11.01 9.27
N THR A 41 11.94 -11.13 8.11
CA THR A 41 12.56 -11.67 6.89
C THR A 41 13.38 -10.67 6.07
N GLY A 42 13.49 -9.42 6.53
CA GLY A 42 14.33 -8.40 5.89
C GLY A 42 13.58 -7.48 4.93
N TYR A 43 12.24 -7.50 4.90
CA TYR A 43 11.47 -6.48 4.17
C TYR A 43 11.23 -5.23 5.03
N THR A 44 11.35 -4.06 4.42
CA THR A 44 10.84 -2.81 5.02
C THR A 44 9.36 -2.68 4.68
N THR A 45 8.51 -2.42 5.68
CA THR A 45 7.07 -2.25 5.46
C THR A 45 6.68 -0.79 5.59
N LEU A 46 6.16 -0.18 4.53
CA LEU A 46 5.56 1.15 4.56
C LEU A 46 4.04 0.99 4.62
N ASN A 47 3.38 1.65 5.58
CA ASN A 47 1.93 1.56 5.75
C ASN A 47 1.31 2.87 5.31
N ILE A 48 0.36 2.77 4.39
CA ILE A 48 -0.34 3.91 3.80
C ILE A 48 -1.83 3.60 3.74
N THR A 49 -2.65 4.64 3.74
CA THR A 49 -4.11 4.52 3.68
C THR A 49 -4.58 4.80 2.27
N ALA A 50 -5.37 3.90 1.67
CA ALA A 50 -5.89 4.06 0.31
C ALA A 50 -6.65 5.39 0.14
N ARG A 51 -7.43 5.80 1.14
CA ARG A 51 -8.26 7.02 1.12
C ARG A 51 -7.44 8.31 0.93
N GLY A 52 -6.17 8.30 1.31
CA GLY A 52 -5.30 9.47 1.23
C GLY A 52 -4.48 9.59 -0.05
N LEU A 53 -4.53 8.61 -0.97
CA LEU A 53 -3.59 8.55 -2.11
C LEU A 53 -3.98 9.44 -3.29
N GLY A 54 -5.27 9.74 -3.47
CA GLY A 54 -5.74 10.39 -4.69
C GLY A 54 -5.46 9.51 -5.91
N ASP A 55 -4.79 10.04 -6.94
CA ASP A 55 -4.28 9.23 -8.05
C ASP A 55 -3.11 8.37 -7.57
N VAL A 56 -3.37 7.07 -7.42
CA VAL A 56 -2.43 6.06 -6.93
C VAL A 56 -1.15 6.01 -7.76
N SER A 57 -1.24 6.15 -9.09
CA SER A 57 -0.08 6.07 -9.97
C SER A 57 0.82 7.28 -9.80
N ALA A 58 0.22 8.47 -9.85
CA ALA A 58 0.93 9.74 -9.68
C ALA A 58 1.57 9.85 -8.30
N TYR A 59 0.87 9.42 -7.25
CA TYR A 59 1.35 9.54 -5.87
C TYR A 59 2.48 8.55 -5.54
N LEU A 60 2.42 7.32 -6.06
CA LEU A 60 3.41 6.29 -5.74
C LEU A 60 4.69 6.39 -6.58
N THR A 61 4.56 6.70 -7.87
CA THR A 61 5.68 6.65 -8.83
C THR A 61 6.09 8.00 -9.41
N GLY A 62 5.25 9.02 -9.28
CA GLY A 62 5.51 10.37 -9.77
C GLY A 62 5.85 11.36 -8.66
N VAL A 63 6.34 12.53 -9.06
CA VAL A 63 6.44 13.70 -8.17
C VAL A 63 5.03 14.26 -8.00
N HIS A 64 4.56 14.35 -6.77
CA HIS A 64 3.19 14.78 -6.47
C HIS A 64 3.15 16.13 -5.76
N GLY A 65 2.36 17.07 -6.28
CA GLY A 65 2.16 18.38 -5.68
C GLY A 65 1.07 18.35 -4.61
N VAL A 66 1.45 18.39 -3.33
CA VAL A 66 0.52 18.50 -2.20
C VAL A 66 0.32 19.97 -1.86
N ARG A 67 -0.93 20.39 -1.67
CA ARG A 67 -1.27 21.72 -1.17
C ARG A 67 -1.60 21.65 0.32
N PRO A 68 -0.76 22.20 1.20
CA PRO A 68 -1.08 22.28 2.62
C PRO A 68 -2.30 23.20 2.85
N PRO A 69 -3.07 22.98 3.94
CA PRO A 69 -4.21 23.83 4.27
C PRO A 69 -3.74 25.27 4.55
N HIS A 70 -4.01 26.18 3.62
CA HIS A 70 -3.56 27.57 3.72
C HIS A 70 -4.48 28.46 4.58
N LEU A 71 -5.68 27.98 4.94
CA LEU A 71 -6.66 28.65 5.83
C LEU A 71 -6.93 30.12 5.48
N GLY A 72 -6.84 30.48 4.19
CA GLY A 72 -6.98 31.87 3.72
C GLY A 72 -5.83 32.82 4.08
N LYS A 73 -4.78 32.35 4.76
CA LYS A 73 -3.69 33.18 5.29
C LYS A 73 -2.41 33.16 4.45
N LYS A 74 -2.34 32.30 3.43
CA LYS A 74 -1.17 32.17 2.55
C LYS A 74 -1.60 32.40 1.10
N SER A 75 -1.10 33.49 0.51
CA SER A 75 -1.19 33.76 -0.92
C SER A 75 0.19 33.62 -1.54
N VAL A 76 0.27 33.05 -2.74
CA VAL A 76 1.45 33.12 -3.60
C VAL A 76 1.21 34.29 -4.57
N GLY A 77 1.52 35.51 -4.13
CA GLY A 77 1.43 36.73 -4.95
C GLY A 77 0.06 37.44 -4.94
N GLN A 78 -0.20 38.24 -6.00
CA GLN A 78 -1.46 38.98 -6.21
C GLN A 78 -2.59 38.12 -6.84
N GLY A 79 -2.37 36.81 -7.02
CA GLY A 79 -3.34 35.88 -7.60
C GLY A 79 -4.34 35.30 -6.59
N ALA A 80 -5.17 34.35 -7.04
CA ALA A 80 -6.09 33.63 -6.18
C ALA A 80 -5.35 32.97 -5.00
N ALA A 81 -5.97 32.98 -3.81
CA ALA A 81 -5.40 32.42 -2.58
C ALA A 81 -5.37 30.89 -2.60
N VAL A 82 -4.52 30.29 -3.46
CA VAL A 82 -4.41 28.84 -3.70
C VAL A 82 -3.31 28.16 -2.88
N GLY A 83 -2.62 28.90 -2.00
CA GLY A 83 -1.56 28.40 -1.12
C GLY A 83 -0.28 27.94 -1.84
N TYR A 84 0.70 27.46 -1.07
CA TYR A 84 1.94 26.87 -1.59
C TYR A 84 1.70 25.45 -2.12
N VAL A 85 2.52 25.03 -3.09
CA VAL A 85 2.57 23.65 -3.57
C VAL A 85 3.87 23.02 -3.07
N TYR A 86 3.76 21.93 -2.31
CA TYR A 86 4.90 21.14 -1.87
C TYR A 86 5.03 19.93 -2.80
N TYR A 87 6.16 19.83 -3.50
CA TYR A 87 6.43 18.71 -4.38
C TYR A 87 7.06 17.58 -3.57
N LEU A 88 6.28 16.53 -3.34
CA LEU A 88 6.76 15.32 -2.69
C LEU A 88 7.45 14.42 -3.72
N PRO A 89 8.58 13.79 -3.36
CA PRO A 89 9.22 12.82 -4.24
C PRO A 89 8.33 11.56 -4.38
N PRO A 90 8.55 10.76 -5.44
CA PRO A 90 7.86 9.48 -5.60
C PRO A 90 8.06 8.58 -4.38
N ILE A 91 6.97 8.16 -3.75
CA ILE A 91 7.03 7.41 -2.50
C ILE A 91 7.83 6.11 -2.67
N VAL A 92 7.58 5.38 -3.75
CA VAL A 92 8.23 4.09 -3.99
C VAL A 92 9.73 4.28 -4.19
N SER A 93 10.13 5.10 -5.15
CA SER A 93 11.55 5.32 -5.49
C SER A 93 12.32 5.90 -4.30
N TYR A 94 11.76 6.90 -3.63
CA TYR A 94 12.38 7.53 -2.46
C TYR A 94 12.63 6.52 -1.32
N ASN A 95 11.64 5.66 -1.02
CA ASN A 95 11.83 4.64 0.02
C ASN A 95 12.79 3.55 -0.41
N LEU A 96 12.80 3.16 -1.69
CA LEU A 96 13.73 2.16 -2.23
C LEU A 96 15.19 2.62 -2.13
N GLU A 97 15.47 3.88 -2.47
CA GLU A 97 16.82 4.48 -2.37
C GLU A 97 17.32 4.56 -0.93
N GLN A 98 16.41 4.68 0.04
CA GLN A 98 16.74 4.72 1.47
C GLN A 98 16.81 3.34 2.14
N LEU A 99 16.57 2.26 1.39
CA LEU A 99 16.64 0.92 1.97
C LEU A 99 18.07 0.57 2.39
N PRO A 100 18.26 -0.11 3.55
CA PRO A 100 19.55 -0.68 3.89
C PRO A 100 20.02 -1.65 2.80
N PRO A 101 21.33 -1.74 2.50
CA PRO A 101 21.85 -2.62 1.43
C PRO A 101 21.51 -4.11 1.59
N LYS A 102 21.24 -4.56 2.82
CA LYS A 102 20.86 -5.95 3.15
C LYS A 102 19.35 -6.18 3.13
N SER A 103 18.53 -5.17 2.85
CA SER A 103 17.08 -5.29 2.79
C SER A 103 16.67 -6.10 1.57
N LYS A 104 15.65 -6.95 1.72
CA LYS A 104 15.03 -7.66 0.59
C LYS A 104 14.24 -6.74 -0.33
N GLY A 105 13.75 -5.62 0.19
CA GLY A 105 12.91 -4.70 -0.56
C GLY A 105 11.86 -3.98 0.29
N LEU A 106 10.91 -3.37 -0.40
CA LEU A 106 9.82 -2.58 0.17
C LEU A 106 8.50 -3.31 0.01
N VAL A 107 7.75 -3.46 1.10
CA VAL A 107 6.35 -3.88 1.08
C VAL A 107 5.48 -2.66 1.34
N LEU A 108 4.65 -2.29 0.37
CA LEU A 108 3.57 -1.34 0.58
C LEU A 108 2.38 -2.07 1.19
N TRP A 109 2.06 -1.73 2.44
CA TRP A 109 0.89 -2.22 3.14
C TRP A 109 -0.21 -1.16 3.11
N ILE A 110 -1.17 -1.33 2.21
CA ILE A 110 -2.24 -0.38 1.96
C ILE A 110 -3.47 -0.79 2.77
N ILE A 111 -3.81 0.02 3.76
CA ILE A 111 -5.03 -0.16 4.57
C ILE A 111 -6.22 0.50 3.88
N GLU A 112 -7.44 0.05 4.23
CA GLU A 112 -8.70 0.54 3.64
C GLU A 112 -8.80 0.38 2.11
N GLY A 113 -8.12 -0.59 1.53
CA GLY A 113 -8.05 -0.79 0.08
C GLY A 113 -9.33 -1.30 -0.58
N HIS A 114 -10.42 -1.50 0.16
CA HIS A 114 -11.75 -1.82 -0.38
C HIS A 114 -12.34 -0.67 -1.21
N ILE A 115 -11.89 0.57 -1.00
CA ILE A 115 -12.36 1.75 -1.75
C ILE A 115 -11.74 1.88 -3.15
N LEU A 116 -10.63 1.17 -3.40
CA LEU A 116 -9.88 1.28 -4.64
C LEU A 116 -10.66 0.65 -5.80
N SER A 117 -10.73 1.39 -6.90
CA SER A 117 -11.30 0.95 -8.17
C SER A 117 -10.52 -0.22 -8.77
N ASN A 118 -11.16 -0.97 -9.67
CA ASN A 118 -10.51 -2.09 -10.34
C ASN A 118 -9.28 -1.66 -11.16
N GLN A 119 -9.30 -0.45 -11.73
CA GLN A 119 -8.16 0.11 -12.48
C GLN A 119 -6.97 0.41 -11.55
N GLU A 120 -7.22 0.99 -10.38
CA GLU A 120 -6.17 1.22 -9.38
C GLU A 120 -5.59 -0.09 -8.86
N ILE A 121 -6.44 -1.10 -8.65
CA ILE A 121 -5.98 -2.44 -8.26
C ILE A 121 -5.14 -3.08 -9.37
N GLU A 122 -5.55 -2.98 -10.63
CA GLU A 122 -4.78 -3.49 -11.76
C GLU A 122 -3.40 -2.83 -11.88
N PHE A 123 -3.32 -1.51 -11.68
CA PHE A 123 -2.05 -0.80 -11.58
C PHE A 123 -1.17 -1.38 -10.46
N LEU A 124 -1.74 -1.58 -9.26
CA LEU A 124 -1.01 -2.12 -8.10
C LEU A 124 -0.59 -3.58 -8.28
N VAL A 125 -1.35 -4.38 -9.04
CA VAL A 125 -0.95 -5.75 -9.44
C VAL A 125 0.30 -5.72 -10.30
N ASN A 126 0.41 -4.74 -11.20
CA ASN A 126 1.51 -4.64 -12.16
C ASN A 126 2.75 -3.93 -11.60
N LEU A 127 2.62 -3.17 -10.50
CA LEU A 127 3.73 -2.41 -9.92
C LEU A 127 4.96 -3.27 -9.55
N PRO A 128 4.84 -4.47 -8.94
CA PRO A 128 5.96 -5.38 -8.69
C PRO A 128 6.67 -5.90 -9.96
N SER A 129 6.03 -5.83 -11.12
CA SER A 129 6.67 -6.21 -12.39
C SER A 129 7.61 -5.12 -12.92
N LEU A 130 7.38 -3.86 -12.53
CA LEU A 130 8.28 -2.74 -12.86
C LEU A 130 9.54 -2.73 -11.99
N ASP A 131 9.38 -2.99 -10.69
CA ASP A 131 10.50 -3.21 -9.76
C ASP A 131 10.23 -4.41 -8.85
N PRO A 132 10.93 -5.54 -9.04
CA PRO A 132 10.74 -6.76 -8.25
C PRO A 132 11.01 -6.62 -6.75
N ARG A 133 11.73 -5.57 -6.32
CA ARG A 133 11.99 -5.26 -4.91
C ARG A 133 10.75 -4.68 -4.21
N VAL A 134 9.75 -4.24 -4.97
CA VAL A 134 8.47 -3.75 -4.45
C VAL A 134 7.48 -4.91 -4.37
N LYS A 135 6.82 -5.01 -3.23
CA LYS A 135 5.72 -5.95 -2.99
C LYS A 135 4.51 -5.21 -2.47
N ILE A 136 3.32 -5.67 -2.82
CA ILE A 136 2.07 -4.99 -2.50
C ILE A 136 1.21 -5.90 -1.61
N VAL A 137 0.68 -5.34 -0.54
CA VAL A 137 -0.36 -5.95 0.27
C VAL A 137 -1.49 -4.94 0.46
N ILE A 138 -2.71 -5.33 0.11
CA ILE A 138 -3.89 -4.46 0.19
C ILE A 138 -4.93 -5.10 1.08
N GLU A 139 -5.44 -4.37 2.06
CA GLU A 139 -6.61 -4.78 2.86
C GLU A 139 -7.88 -4.55 2.05
N ARG A 140 -8.38 -5.61 1.41
CA ARG A 140 -9.51 -5.54 0.47
C ARG A 140 -10.88 -5.65 1.15
N GLY A 141 -10.94 -6.01 2.42
CA GLY A 141 -12.18 -6.12 3.17
C GLY A 141 -12.02 -6.86 4.49
N GLY A 142 -13.16 -7.10 5.14
CA GLY A 142 -13.24 -7.83 6.41
C GLY A 142 -13.48 -9.33 6.24
N GLU A 143 -12.98 -10.13 7.18
CA GLU A 143 -13.25 -11.56 7.30
C GLU A 143 -13.15 -12.00 8.76
N ARG A 144 -13.87 -13.04 9.21
CA ARG A 144 -13.76 -13.55 10.58
C ARG A 144 -12.40 -14.15 10.94
N TYR A 145 -11.54 -14.39 9.95
CA TYR A 145 -10.18 -14.87 10.13
C TYR A 145 -9.27 -14.25 9.09
N PHE A 146 -7.99 -14.08 9.44
CA PHE A 146 -7.02 -13.52 8.50
C PHE A 146 -6.80 -14.48 7.33
N ARG A 147 -7.15 -14.04 6.12
CA ARG A 147 -6.85 -14.75 4.87
C ARG A 147 -6.25 -13.80 3.84
N TRP A 148 -5.61 -14.39 2.84
CA TRP A 148 -5.07 -13.66 1.70
C TRP A 148 -5.24 -14.48 0.43
N GLN A 149 -5.18 -13.78 -0.70
CA GLN A 149 -5.15 -14.36 -2.02
C GLN A 149 -4.34 -13.45 -2.96
N PRO A 150 -3.90 -13.92 -4.14
CA PRO A 150 -3.28 -13.07 -5.14
C PRO A 150 -4.16 -11.85 -5.44
N LEU A 151 -3.56 -10.66 -5.52
CA LEU A 151 -4.35 -9.43 -5.69
C LEU A 151 -5.15 -9.43 -6.99
N ARG A 152 -4.61 -10.04 -8.05
CA ARG A 152 -5.29 -10.22 -9.34
C ARG A 152 -6.64 -10.94 -9.20
N ASP A 153 -6.73 -11.91 -8.30
CA ASP A 153 -7.94 -12.72 -8.10
C ASP A 153 -9.05 -11.94 -7.38
N THR A 154 -8.72 -10.79 -6.78
CA THR A 154 -9.68 -9.90 -6.11
C THR A 154 -10.45 -8.99 -7.07
N LEU A 155 -10.10 -8.99 -8.36
CA LEU A 155 -10.80 -8.23 -9.39
C LEU A 155 -12.11 -8.88 -9.83
N ALA A 156 -12.36 -10.13 -9.43
CA ALA A 156 -13.59 -10.84 -9.79
C ALA A 156 -14.83 -10.19 -9.13
N PRO A 157 -15.98 -10.10 -9.84
CA PRO A 157 -17.19 -9.41 -9.36
C PRO A 157 -17.73 -9.93 -8.02
N SER A 158 -17.48 -11.21 -7.69
CA SER A 158 -17.94 -11.85 -6.46
C SER A 158 -17.33 -11.26 -5.17
N TYR A 159 -16.25 -10.48 -5.27
CA TYR A 159 -15.56 -9.88 -4.13
C TYR A 159 -15.98 -8.45 -3.81
N GLN A 160 -16.88 -7.84 -4.60
CA GLN A 160 -17.40 -6.48 -4.36
C GLN A 160 -18.61 -6.44 -3.42
N ALA A 161 -19.11 -7.61 -2.97
CA ALA A 161 -20.29 -7.70 -2.13
C ALA A 161 -19.93 -7.87 -0.65
N VAL A 162 -19.49 -6.79 0.01
CA VAL A 162 -19.65 -6.57 1.46
C VAL A 162 -19.81 -5.08 1.72
#